data_AF-A0A452G8Y7-F1
#
_entry.id   AF-A0A452G8Y7-F1
#
_cell.length_a   1.000
_cell.length_b   1.000
_cell.length_c   1.000
_cell.angle_alpha   90.00
_cell.angle_beta   90.00
_cell.angle_gamma   90.00
#
_symmetry.space_group_name_H-M   'P 1'
#
loop_
_entity.id
_entity.type
_entity.pdbx_description
1 polymer ?
#
loop_
_entity_poly.entity_id
_entity_poly.type
_entity_poly.pdbx_seq_one_letter_code
_entity_poly.pdbx_strand_id
1 'polypeptide(L)'
;MPVAMEIFGFFLTAVGLLMLGVTLAHSSWRVSTVHGNVITTNTIFENLWYSCATDSMGVHNCWEFPSMLALSGYIQACRALMITAILLGFLGLFLGMVGLRCTNIGGLELSRKTKLAATAGALHILAGICGMVAVSWYAFNITRDFFDPLYAGTKYELGPALYLGWSACLLAILGGICLFSNCCCSRDRDPAAGVQLPYKAPVITAASLAARLPAAASDEEGDSSFGKYGKNAYV
;
A
#
# COMPACT_ATOMS: atom_id res chain seq x y z
N MET A 1 11.78 6.41 5.68
CA MET A 1 11.41 4.99 5.62
C MET A 1 12.60 4.05 5.68
N PRO A 2 12.52 2.94 6.43
CA PRO A 2 13.32 1.75 6.15
C PRO A 2 12.86 1.11 4.84
N VAL A 3 13.81 0.67 4.00
CA VAL A 3 13.54 0.02 2.70
C VAL A 3 12.62 -1.19 2.85
N ALA A 4 12.71 -1.91 3.99
CA ALA A 4 11.84 -3.03 4.30
C ALA A 4 10.34 -2.67 4.31
N MET A 5 9.96 -1.50 4.85
CA MET A 5 8.55 -1.07 4.90
C MET A 5 8.01 -0.69 3.52
N GLU A 6 8.87 -0.10 2.68
CA GLU A 6 8.55 0.25 1.30
C GLU A 6 8.27 -1.01 0.46
N ILE A 7 9.18 -1.99 0.55
CA ILE A 7 9.05 -3.29 -0.14
C ILE A 7 7.84 -4.05 0.37
N PHE A 8 7.65 -4.12 1.69
CA PHE A 8 6.49 -4.77 2.31
C PHE A 8 5.18 -4.14 1.84
N GLY A 9 5.07 -2.80 1.89
CA GLY A 9 3.88 -2.09 1.42
C GLY A 9 3.59 -2.33 -0.06
N PHE A 10 4.63 -2.36 -0.90
CA PHE A 10 4.50 -2.68 -2.32
C PHE A 10 3.96 -4.10 -2.55
N PHE A 11 4.47 -5.10 -1.84
CA PHE A 11 3.94 -6.47 -1.96
C PHE A 11 2.51 -6.60 -1.45
N LEU A 12 2.17 -5.94 -0.33
CA LEU A 12 0.79 -5.93 0.18
C LEU A 12 -0.20 -5.35 -0.82
N THR A 13 0.16 -4.24 -1.46
CA THR A 13 -0.69 -3.60 -2.47
C THR A 13 -0.80 -4.44 -3.75
N ALA A 14 0.28 -5.11 -4.17
CA ALA A 14 0.26 -6.04 -5.31
C ALA A 14 -0.64 -7.25 -5.05
N VAL A 15 -0.52 -7.88 -3.88
CA VAL A 15 -1.39 -9.00 -3.47
C VAL A 15 -2.84 -8.54 -3.33
N GLY A 16 -3.07 -7.37 -2.72
CA GLY A 16 -4.41 -6.78 -2.61
C GLY A 16 -5.06 -6.53 -3.97
N LEU A 17 -4.31 -6.00 -4.95
CA LEU A 17 -4.80 -5.81 -6.32
C LEU A 17 -5.14 -7.15 -7.00
N LEU A 18 -4.28 -8.16 -6.85
CA LEU A 18 -4.54 -9.49 -7.39
C LEU A 18 -5.82 -10.08 -6.79
N MET A 19 -5.98 -10.02 -5.47
CA MET A 19 -7.18 -10.51 -4.79
C MET A 19 -8.44 -9.73 -5.16
N LEU A 20 -8.35 -8.42 -5.43
CA LEU A 20 -9.47 -7.63 -5.96
C LEU A 20 -9.88 -8.12 -7.36
N GLY A 21 -8.92 -8.42 -8.23
CA GLY A 21 -9.16 -9.00 -9.55
C GLY A 21 -9.85 -10.36 -9.46
N VAL A 22 -9.36 -11.25 -8.59
CA VAL A 22 -9.98 -12.56 -8.32
C VAL A 22 -11.40 -12.37 -7.77
N THR A 23 -11.60 -11.44 -6.83
CA THR A 23 -12.92 -11.15 -6.27
C THR A 23 -13.92 -10.72 -7.34
N LEU A 24 -13.53 -9.83 -8.27
CA LEU A 24 -14.41 -9.39 -9.36
C LEU A 24 -14.82 -10.54 -10.30
N ALA A 25 -13.91 -11.49 -10.56
CA ALA A 25 -14.17 -12.64 -11.42
C ALA A 25 -14.83 -13.82 -10.69
N HIS A 26 -14.78 -13.86 -9.36
CA HIS A 26 -15.27 -14.97 -8.56
C HIS A 26 -16.77 -15.19 -8.79
N SER A 27 -17.20 -16.45 -8.94
CA SER A 27 -18.59 -16.81 -9.30
C SER A 27 -19.60 -16.65 -8.16
N SER A 28 -19.14 -16.64 -6.91
CA SER A 28 -20.02 -16.64 -5.72
C SER A 28 -19.88 -15.39 -4.86
N TRP A 29 -20.53 -14.29 -5.26
CA TRP A 29 -20.73 -13.10 -4.40
C TRP A 29 -21.91 -13.26 -3.46
N ARG A 30 -22.94 -13.97 -3.90
CA ARG A 30 -24.07 -14.40 -3.06
C ARG A 30 -24.48 -15.82 -3.41
N VAL A 31 -25.00 -16.55 -2.43
CA VAL A 31 -25.45 -17.94 -2.58
C VAL A 31 -26.85 -18.07 -1.98
N SER A 32 -27.80 -18.66 -2.69
CA SER A 32 -29.19 -18.80 -2.23
C SER A 32 -29.27 -19.71 -1.01
N THR A 33 -30.06 -19.32 -0.01
CA THR A 33 -30.39 -20.22 1.10
C THR A 33 -31.46 -21.23 0.67
N VAL A 34 -31.38 -22.45 1.20
CA VAL A 34 -32.32 -23.55 0.87
C VAL A 34 -33.60 -23.46 1.71
N HIS A 35 -33.69 -22.49 2.63
CA HIS A 35 -34.83 -22.32 3.52
C HIS A 35 -36.06 -21.73 2.81
N GLY A 36 -37.06 -22.57 2.52
CA GLY A 36 -38.46 -22.14 2.38
C GLY A 36 -39.18 -22.49 1.08
N ASN A 37 -38.51 -22.94 0.03
CA ASN A 37 -39.16 -23.31 -1.22
C ASN A 37 -38.83 -24.76 -1.63
N VAL A 38 -39.68 -25.70 -1.20
CA VAL A 38 -39.57 -27.16 -1.44
C VAL A 38 -39.58 -27.52 -2.94
N ILE A 39 -39.92 -26.56 -3.82
CA ILE A 39 -40.05 -26.76 -5.26
C ILE A 39 -38.71 -26.56 -6.01
N THR A 40 -37.70 -25.93 -5.40
CA THR A 40 -36.40 -25.68 -6.05
C THR A 40 -35.29 -26.54 -5.45
N THR A 41 -34.92 -27.64 -6.11
CA THR A 41 -33.79 -28.53 -5.81
C THR A 41 -32.41 -27.92 -6.14
N ASN A 42 -32.37 -26.64 -6.51
CA ASN A 42 -31.22 -26.03 -7.16
C ASN A 42 -30.57 -24.99 -6.25
N THR A 43 -29.25 -25.02 -6.16
CA THR A 43 -28.46 -23.98 -5.47
C THR A 43 -28.10 -22.90 -6.47
N ILE A 44 -28.53 -21.66 -6.20
CA ILE A 44 -28.26 -20.50 -7.06
C ILE A 44 -27.09 -19.72 -6.45
N PHE A 45 -26.08 -19.42 -7.26
CA PHE A 45 -24.95 -18.59 -6.88
C PHE A 45 -24.72 -17.55 -7.95
N GLU A 46 -24.44 -16.33 -7.51
CA GLU A 46 -24.38 -15.19 -8.41
C GLU A 46 -23.15 -14.35 -8.11
N ASN A 47 -22.56 -13.81 -9.18
CA ASN A 47 -21.54 -12.79 -9.08
C ASN A 47 -22.05 -11.46 -9.64
N LEU A 48 -21.13 -10.56 -9.99
CA LEU A 48 -21.51 -9.30 -10.59
C LEU A 48 -22.04 -9.45 -12.01
N TRP A 49 -21.73 -10.52 -12.74
CA TRP A 49 -21.89 -10.63 -14.20
C TRP A 49 -22.88 -11.72 -14.65
N TYR A 50 -22.91 -12.82 -13.92
CA TYR A 50 -23.65 -14.04 -14.21
C TYR A 50 -24.46 -14.47 -12.98
N SER A 51 -25.60 -15.09 -13.24
CA SER A 51 -26.34 -15.91 -12.29
C SER A 51 -26.18 -17.36 -12.72
N CYS A 52 -25.80 -18.23 -11.79
CA CYS A 52 -25.61 -19.65 -12.06
C CYS A 52 -26.44 -20.49 -11.11
N ALA A 53 -26.90 -21.65 -11.57
CA ALA A 53 -27.57 -22.63 -10.73
C ALA A 53 -26.97 -24.03 -10.91
N THR A 54 -26.86 -24.75 -9.80
CA THR A 54 -26.51 -26.17 -9.78
C THR A 54 -27.73 -26.98 -9.35
N ASP A 55 -28.13 -27.94 -10.17
CA ASP A 55 -29.19 -28.90 -9.84
C ASP A 55 -28.62 -30.09 -9.04
N SER A 56 -29.49 -30.81 -8.35
CA SER A 56 -29.25 -32.07 -7.64
C SER A 56 -28.55 -33.16 -8.47
N MET A 57 -28.69 -33.12 -9.80
CA MET A 57 -27.97 -34.01 -10.74
C MET A 57 -26.53 -33.54 -11.07
N GLY A 58 -26.06 -32.46 -10.46
CA GLY A 58 -24.71 -31.90 -10.69
C GLY A 58 -24.57 -31.09 -11.98
N VAL A 59 -25.69 -30.76 -12.65
CA VAL A 59 -25.67 -29.93 -13.86
C VAL A 59 -25.51 -28.46 -13.47
N HIS A 60 -24.49 -27.80 -14.04
CA HIS A 60 -24.21 -26.37 -13.85
C HIS A 60 -24.69 -25.57 -15.06
N ASN A 61 -25.65 -24.67 -14.84
CA ASN A 61 -26.12 -23.74 -15.87
C ASN A 61 -25.86 -22.30 -15.42
N CYS A 62 -25.21 -21.50 -16.27
CA CYS A 62 -24.93 -20.09 -16.01
C CYS A 62 -25.57 -19.23 -17.09
N TRP A 63 -26.18 -18.13 -16.66
CA TRP A 63 -26.84 -17.16 -17.52
C TRP A 63 -26.28 -15.77 -17.23
N GLU A 64 -26.06 -14.97 -18.27
CA GLU A 64 -25.74 -13.56 -18.11
C GLU A 64 -26.95 -12.80 -17.54
N PHE A 65 -26.70 -11.83 -16.67
CA PHE A 65 -27.81 -10.99 -16.18
C PHE A 65 -28.49 -10.28 -17.36
N PRO A 66 -29.84 -10.33 -17.44
CA PRO A 66 -30.56 -9.62 -18.48
C PRO A 66 -30.26 -8.12 -18.38
N SER A 67 -30.10 -7.49 -19.56
CA SER A 67 -29.81 -6.08 -19.87
C SER A 67 -29.64 -5.10 -18.69
N MET A 68 -28.64 -4.20 -18.78
CA MET A 68 -28.31 -3.16 -17.76
C MET A 68 -29.51 -2.37 -17.19
N LEU A 69 -30.64 -2.29 -17.89
CA LEU A 69 -31.86 -1.61 -17.45
C LEU A 69 -32.76 -2.44 -16.49
N ALA A 70 -32.63 -3.77 -16.49
CA ALA A 70 -33.42 -4.69 -15.66
C ALA A 70 -32.66 -5.17 -14.40
N LEU A 71 -31.37 -4.85 -14.29
CA LEU A 71 -30.53 -5.23 -13.17
C LEU A 71 -30.66 -4.22 -12.02
N SER A 72 -30.58 -4.68 -10.77
CA SER A 72 -30.66 -3.80 -9.61
C SER A 72 -29.54 -2.75 -9.62
N GLY A 73 -29.91 -1.48 -9.42
CA GLY A 73 -28.97 -0.36 -9.57
C GLY A 73 -27.71 -0.45 -8.70
N TYR A 74 -27.79 -1.11 -7.53
CA TYR A 74 -26.63 -1.30 -6.66
C TYR A 74 -25.59 -2.25 -7.28
N ILE A 75 -25.98 -3.25 -8.07
CA ILE A 75 -25.03 -4.18 -8.72
C ILE A 75 -24.22 -3.42 -9.77
N GLN A 76 -24.88 -2.56 -10.57
CA GLN A 76 -24.19 -1.73 -11.56
C GLN A 76 -23.22 -0.75 -10.90
N ALA A 77 -23.60 -0.14 -9.78
CA ALA A 77 -22.71 0.72 -9.02
C ALA A 77 -21.52 -0.07 -8.42
N CYS A 78 -21.75 -1.28 -7.89
CA CYS A 78 -20.68 -2.17 -7.42
C CYS A 78 -19.71 -2.55 -8.55
N ARG A 79 -20.20 -2.85 -9.76
CA ARG A 79 -19.36 -3.09 -10.94
C ARG A 79 -18.44 -1.89 -11.22
N ALA A 80 -19.03 -0.69 -11.28
CA ALA A 80 -18.26 0.53 -11.53
C ALA A 80 -17.19 0.79 -10.45
N LEU A 81 -17.55 0.62 -9.18
CA LEU A 81 -16.62 0.78 -8.05
C LEU A 81 -15.47 -0.24 -8.09
N MET A 82 -15.76 -1.52 -8.34
CA MET A 82 -14.74 -2.57 -8.44
C MET A 82 -13.80 -2.36 -9.63
N ILE A 83 -14.32 -2.00 -10.80
CA ILE A 83 -13.51 -1.69 -11.98
C ILE A 83 -12.62 -0.47 -11.70
N THR A 84 -13.18 0.58 -11.11
CA THR A 84 -12.43 1.78 -10.74
C THR A 84 -11.33 1.45 -9.73
N ALA A 85 -11.62 0.64 -8.72
CA ALA A 85 -10.63 0.17 -7.75
C ALA A 85 -9.47 -0.57 -8.42
N ILE A 86 -9.76 -1.46 -9.37
CA ILE A 86 -8.74 -2.21 -10.10
C ILE A 86 -7.88 -1.28 -10.97
N LEU A 87 -8.50 -0.35 -11.70
CA LEU A 87 -7.76 0.62 -12.53
C LEU A 87 -6.84 1.53 -11.70
N LEU A 88 -7.34 2.05 -10.57
CA LEU A 88 -6.54 2.82 -9.62
C LEU A 88 -5.40 1.98 -9.04
N GLY A 89 -5.67 0.71 -8.72
CA GLY A 89 -4.66 -0.21 -8.20
C GLY A 89 -3.57 -0.54 -9.23
N PHE A 90 -3.91 -0.74 -10.51
CA PHE A 90 -2.91 -0.94 -11.57
C PHE A 90 -2.05 0.30 -11.77
N LEU A 91 -2.65 1.49 -11.80
CA LEU A 91 -1.90 2.74 -11.89
C LEU A 91 -0.99 2.93 -10.66
N GLY A 92 -1.51 2.64 -9.46
CA GLY A 92 -0.75 2.63 -8.22
C GLY A 92 0.44 1.68 -8.27
N LEU A 93 0.24 0.46 -8.74
CA LEU A 93 1.29 -0.56 -8.86
C LEU A 93 2.40 -0.11 -9.81
N PHE A 94 2.04 0.45 -10.96
CA PHE A 94 3.00 0.98 -11.93
C PHE A 94 3.85 2.11 -11.35
N LEU A 95 3.20 3.11 -10.73
CA LEU A 95 3.90 4.20 -10.07
C LEU A 95 4.74 3.72 -8.89
N GLY A 96 4.26 2.70 -8.17
CA GLY A 96 4.98 2.04 -7.08
C GLY A 96 6.29 1.43 -7.59
N MET A 97 6.23 0.61 -8.66
CA MET A 97 7.41 -0.03 -9.25
C MET A 97 8.51 0.98 -9.63
N VAL A 98 8.13 2.11 -10.24
CA VAL A 98 9.06 3.19 -10.62
C VAL A 98 9.53 4.00 -9.41
N GLY A 99 8.69 4.14 -8.38
CA GLY A 99 8.95 4.90 -7.15
C GLY A 99 9.81 4.17 -6.11
N LEU A 100 9.99 2.85 -6.24
CA LEU A 100 10.83 2.06 -5.33
C LEU A 100 12.30 2.50 -5.39
N ARG A 101 12.96 2.54 -4.22
CA ARG A 101 14.39 2.91 -4.12
C ARG A 101 15.32 1.91 -4.81
N CYS A 102 14.95 0.63 -4.82
CA CYS A 102 15.71 -0.45 -5.46
C CYS A 102 15.57 -0.46 -6.99
N THR A 103 14.58 0.24 -7.55
CA THR A 103 14.37 0.31 -9.00
C THR A 103 15.17 1.44 -9.61
N ASN A 104 16.08 1.16 -10.54
CA ASN A 104 16.85 2.17 -11.27
C ASN A 104 16.31 2.33 -12.70
N ILE A 105 15.23 3.10 -12.86
CA ILE A 105 14.70 3.48 -14.18
C ILE A 105 15.02 4.96 -14.41
N GLY A 106 15.84 5.25 -15.42
CA GLY A 106 16.05 6.62 -15.91
C GLY A 106 16.77 7.59 -14.97
N GLY A 107 17.56 7.11 -13.99
CA GLY A 107 18.37 7.98 -13.13
C GLY A 107 17.57 8.96 -12.28
N LEU A 108 16.33 8.61 -11.92
CA LEU A 108 15.42 9.52 -11.22
C LEU A 108 15.93 9.91 -9.83
N GLU A 109 15.89 11.22 -9.52
CA GLU A 109 16.20 11.77 -8.20
C GLU A 109 15.36 11.13 -7.07
N LEU A 110 15.97 10.91 -5.90
CA LEU A 110 15.33 10.26 -4.76
C LEU A 110 14.04 10.98 -4.31
N SER A 111 14.01 12.32 -4.40
CA SER A 111 12.83 13.13 -4.08
C SER A 111 11.67 12.85 -5.04
N ARG A 112 11.94 12.60 -6.32
CA ARG A 112 10.90 12.23 -7.31
C ARG A 112 10.41 10.81 -7.05
N LYS A 113 11.30 9.86 -6.78
CA LYS A 113 10.94 8.48 -6.41
C LYS A 113 10.02 8.44 -5.18
N THR A 114 10.36 9.22 -4.16
CA THR A 114 9.55 9.33 -2.93
C THR A 114 8.15 9.89 -3.22
N LYS A 115 8.03 10.92 -4.08
CA LYS A 115 6.72 11.44 -4.50
C LYS A 115 5.92 10.40 -5.28
N LEU A 116 6.55 9.66 -6.19
CA LEU A 116 5.90 8.58 -6.96
C LEU A 116 5.38 7.48 -6.03
N ALA A 117 6.21 7.02 -5.07
CA ALA A 117 5.81 6.04 -4.07
C ALA A 117 4.65 6.54 -3.19
N ALA A 118 4.67 7.82 -2.79
CA ALA A 118 3.55 8.42 -2.05
C ALA A 118 2.26 8.48 -2.88
N THR A 119 2.35 8.88 -4.16
CA THR A 119 1.18 8.88 -5.06
C THR A 119 0.64 7.47 -5.30
N ALA A 120 1.52 6.47 -5.44
CA ALA A 120 1.14 5.07 -5.54
C ALA A 120 0.39 4.60 -4.28
N GLY A 121 0.90 4.94 -3.10
CA GLY A 121 0.23 4.65 -1.83
C GLY A 121 -1.17 5.26 -1.73
N ALA A 122 -1.32 6.54 -2.12
CA ALA A 122 -2.62 7.21 -2.13
C ALA A 122 -3.61 6.55 -3.09
N LEU A 123 -3.17 6.16 -4.29
CA LEU A 123 -4.01 5.43 -5.26
C LEU A 123 -4.45 4.07 -4.73
N HIS A 124 -3.57 3.33 -4.05
CA HIS A 124 -3.94 2.05 -3.44
C HIS A 124 -4.91 2.20 -2.26
N ILE A 125 -4.78 3.25 -1.45
CA ILE A 125 -5.76 3.57 -0.41
C ILE A 125 -7.12 3.88 -1.04
N LEU A 126 -7.16 4.72 -2.07
CA LEU A 126 -8.41 5.05 -2.76
C LEU A 126 -9.03 3.82 -3.43
N ALA A 127 -8.22 3.00 -4.10
CA ALA A 127 -8.65 1.72 -4.67
C ALA A 127 -9.27 0.81 -3.61
N GLY A 128 -8.61 0.64 -2.47
CA GLY A 128 -9.11 -0.17 -1.36
C GLY A 128 -10.39 0.38 -0.76
N ILE A 129 -10.57 1.70 -0.64
CA ILE A 129 -11.83 2.32 -0.19
C ILE A 129 -12.95 2.06 -1.20
N CYS A 130 -12.70 2.25 -2.50
CA CYS A 130 -13.70 1.97 -3.54
C CYS A 130 -14.16 0.50 -3.50
N GLY A 131 -13.22 -0.45 -3.41
CA GLY A 131 -13.54 -1.87 -3.27
C GLY A 131 -14.29 -2.16 -1.97
N MET A 132 -13.88 -1.54 -0.86
CA MET A 132 -14.52 -1.71 0.45
C MET A 132 -15.97 -1.27 0.41
N VAL A 133 -16.25 -0.10 -0.18
CA VAL A 133 -17.61 0.41 -0.36
C VAL A 133 -18.43 -0.56 -1.23
N ALA A 134 -17.89 -1.05 -2.34
CA ALA A 134 -18.60 -1.98 -3.23
C ALA A 134 -19.00 -3.28 -2.51
N VAL A 135 -18.03 -3.93 -1.87
CA VAL A 135 -18.24 -5.21 -1.19
C VAL A 135 -19.16 -5.05 0.02
N SER A 136 -18.98 -3.99 0.82
CA SER A 136 -19.83 -3.69 1.99
C SER A 136 -21.25 -3.35 1.59
N TRP A 137 -21.43 -2.56 0.53
CA TRP A 137 -22.75 -2.19 0.06
C TRP A 137 -23.49 -3.39 -0.52
N TYR A 138 -22.80 -4.26 -1.25
CA TYR A 138 -23.35 -5.53 -1.72
C TYR A 138 -23.80 -6.41 -0.55
N ALA A 139 -22.93 -6.60 0.45
CA ALA A 139 -23.22 -7.37 1.67
C ALA A 139 -24.40 -6.80 2.48
N PHE A 140 -24.50 -5.47 2.56
CA PHE A 140 -25.59 -4.78 3.24
C PHE A 140 -26.95 -5.08 2.58
N ASN A 141 -27.04 -5.02 1.25
CA ASN A 141 -28.29 -5.33 0.56
C ASN A 141 -28.71 -6.80 0.75
N ILE A 142 -27.76 -7.74 0.69
CA ILE A 142 -28.05 -9.16 0.98
C ILE A 142 -28.62 -9.31 2.39
N THR A 143 -27.93 -8.74 3.38
CA THR A 143 -28.33 -8.83 4.80
C THR A 143 -29.71 -8.21 5.02
N ARG A 144 -29.95 -7.04 4.41
CA ARG A 144 -31.26 -6.36 4.48
C ARG A 144 -32.38 -7.25 3.95
N ASP A 145 -32.21 -7.81 2.75
CA ASP A 145 -33.25 -8.63 2.11
C ASP A 145 -33.45 -9.97 2.85
N PHE A 146 -32.39 -10.51 3.44
CA PHE A 146 -32.45 -11.75 4.22
C PHE A 146 -33.35 -11.60 5.47
N PHE A 147 -33.23 -10.46 6.17
CA PHE A 147 -33.97 -10.19 7.41
C PHE A 147 -35.30 -9.46 7.21
N ASP A 148 -35.64 -9.02 5.99
CA ASP A 148 -36.93 -8.40 5.70
C ASP A 148 -38.04 -9.48 5.69
N PRO A 149 -39.04 -9.40 6.59
CA PRO A 149 -40.15 -10.34 6.62
C PRO A 149 -41.11 -10.18 5.43
N LEU A 150 -41.09 -9.02 4.75
CA LEU A 150 -41.93 -8.74 3.57
C LEU A 150 -41.26 -9.13 2.26
N TYR A 151 -39.99 -9.52 2.29
CA TYR A 151 -39.26 -9.92 1.09
C TYR A 151 -39.69 -11.33 0.65
N ALA A 152 -40.48 -11.38 -0.43
CA ALA A 152 -41.01 -12.61 -1.02
C ALA A 152 -40.06 -13.28 -2.03
N GLY A 153 -38.88 -12.69 -2.28
CA GLY A 153 -37.89 -13.22 -3.22
C GLY A 153 -37.00 -14.31 -2.61
N THR A 154 -36.13 -14.89 -3.44
CA THR A 154 -35.10 -15.83 -2.98
C THR A 154 -34.14 -15.12 -2.02
N LYS A 155 -34.00 -15.67 -0.82
CA LYS A 155 -33.03 -15.18 0.17
C LYS A 155 -31.64 -15.68 -0.15
N TYR A 156 -30.65 -14.82 0.03
CA TYR A 156 -29.25 -15.13 -0.22
C TYR A 156 -28.42 -14.96 1.04
N GLU A 157 -27.35 -15.73 1.12
CA GLU A 157 -26.29 -15.65 2.10
C GLU A 157 -25.04 -15.00 1.48
N LEU A 158 -24.15 -14.51 2.33
CA LEU A 158 -22.91 -13.88 1.93
C LEU A 158 -21.99 -14.89 1.24
N GLY A 159 -21.63 -14.63 -0.01
CA GLY A 159 -20.74 -15.52 -0.76
C GLY A 159 -19.27 -15.37 -0.36
N PRO A 160 -18.44 -16.39 -0.61
CA PRO A 160 -17.00 -16.38 -0.30
C PRO A 160 -16.24 -15.21 -0.97
N ALA A 161 -16.70 -14.73 -2.13
CA ALA A 161 -16.06 -13.60 -2.81
C ALA A 161 -16.08 -12.33 -1.96
N LEU A 162 -17.12 -12.12 -1.14
CA LEU A 162 -17.20 -10.92 -0.31
C LEU A 162 -16.08 -10.91 0.74
N TYR A 163 -15.86 -12.02 1.43
CA TYR A 163 -14.77 -12.15 2.41
C TYR A 163 -13.40 -11.93 1.75
N LEU A 164 -13.19 -12.51 0.56
CA LEU A 164 -11.98 -12.29 -0.22
C LEU A 164 -11.80 -10.80 -0.57
N GLY A 165 -12.88 -10.13 -0.97
CA GLY A 165 -12.91 -8.70 -1.27
C GLY A 165 -12.55 -7.83 -0.07
N TRP A 166 -13.11 -8.11 1.11
CA TRP A 166 -12.77 -7.43 2.36
C TRP A 166 -11.27 -7.57 2.67
N SER A 167 -10.72 -8.79 2.57
CA SER A 167 -9.28 -9.02 2.76
C SER A 167 -8.44 -8.26 1.73
N ALA A 168 -8.83 -8.28 0.46
CA ALA A 168 -8.14 -7.59 -0.62
C ALA A 168 -8.08 -6.07 -0.39
N CYS A 169 -9.21 -5.48 0.02
CA CYS A 169 -9.31 -4.04 0.32
C CYS A 169 -8.46 -3.66 1.53
N LEU A 170 -8.45 -4.47 2.59
CA LEU A 170 -7.60 -4.24 3.77
C LEU A 170 -6.12 -4.29 3.41
N LEU A 171 -5.69 -5.27 2.62
CA LEU A 171 -4.30 -5.36 2.16
C LEU A 171 -3.90 -4.16 1.29
N ALA A 172 -4.78 -3.73 0.39
CA ALA A 172 -4.55 -2.54 -0.44
C ALA A 172 -4.43 -1.25 0.40
N ILE A 173 -5.30 -1.06 1.40
CA ILE A 173 -5.28 0.10 2.29
C ILE A 173 -4.02 0.07 3.16
N LEU A 174 -3.73 -1.05 3.83
CA LEU A 174 -2.56 -1.17 4.72
C LEU A 174 -1.25 -1.00 3.94
N GLY A 175 -1.12 -1.67 2.79
CA GLY A 175 0.04 -1.51 1.93
C GLY A 175 0.17 -0.07 1.38
N GLY A 176 -0.95 0.56 1.03
CA GLY A 176 -0.97 1.95 0.59
C GLY A 176 -0.57 2.93 1.69
N ILE A 177 -1.03 2.72 2.93
CA ILE A 177 -0.61 3.49 4.11
C ILE A 177 0.88 3.32 4.36
N CYS A 178 1.41 2.09 4.25
CA CYS A 178 2.84 1.85 4.31
C CYS A 178 3.54 2.76 3.29
N LEU A 179 3.23 2.66 2.00
CA LEU A 179 3.86 3.47 0.95
C LEU A 179 3.68 5.00 1.13
N PHE A 180 2.54 5.45 1.64
CA PHE A 180 2.21 6.87 1.83
C PHE A 180 2.95 7.54 3.01
N SER A 181 3.33 6.77 4.04
CA SER A 181 3.84 7.28 5.32
C SER A 181 5.06 8.22 5.25
N ASN A 182 5.89 8.19 4.18
CA ASN A 182 6.97 9.18 3.99
C ASN A 182 6.46 10.62 3.79
N CYS A 183 5.24 10.81 3.26
CA CYS A 183 4.68 12.14 3.01
C CYS A 183 4.28 12.84 4.32
N CYS A 184 3.77 12.09 5.30
CA CYS A 184 3.33 12.63 6.58
C CYS A 184 4.49 12.84 7.56
N CYS A 185 5.47 11.93 7.60
CA CYS A 185 6.61 12.03 8.51
C CYS A 185 7.69 13.03 8.07
N SER A 186 7.59 13.63 6.87
CA SER A 186 8.51 14.69 6.43
C SER A 186 8.16 16.08 6.98
N ARG A 187 6.97 16.28 7.58
CA ARG A 187 6.56 17.59 8.13
C ARG A 187 6.97 17.83 9.58
N ASP A 188 7.39 16.81 10.32
CA ASP A 188 7.74 16.94 11.75
C ASP A 188 9.24 17.05 12.01
N ARG A 189 10.04 17.18 10.96
CA ARG A 189 11.44 17.58 11.08
C ARG A 189 11.54 19.05 10.70
N ASP A 190 11.02 19.91 11.56
CA ASP A 190 11.38 21.32 11.56
C ASP A 190 12.92 21.43 11.51
N PRO A 191 13.51 22.12 10.52
CA PRO A 191 14.91 22.50 10.55
C PRO A 191 15.21 23.58 11.60
N ALA A 192 14.23 23.97 12.41
CA ALA A 192 14.25 25.19 13.23
C ALA A 192 14.76 24.99 14.67
N ALA A 193 15.58 23.98 14.94
CA ALA A 193 16.30 23.86 16.22
C ALA A 193 17.80 23.54 16.05
N GLY A 194 18.36 23.76 14.85
CA GLY A 194 19.79 23.84 14.65
C GLY A 194 20.19 25.29 14.50
N VAL A 195 20.44 26.00 15.60
CA VAL A 195 21.14 27.30 15.55
C VAL A 195 22.52 27.04 14.96
N GLN A 196 22.66 27.19 13.64
CA GLN A 196 23.95 27.36 12.98
C GLN A 196 24.46 28.75 13.35
N LEU A 197 25.20 28.85 14.45
CA LEU A 197 26.04 30.01 14.68
C LEU A 197 27.09 30.05 13.55
N PRO A 198 27.22 31.17 12.82
CA PRO A 198 28.28 31.31 11.83
C PRO A 198 29.61 31.47 12.57
N TYR A 199 30.27 30.36 12.90
CA TYR A 199 31.66 30.41 13.36
C TYR A 199 32.55 30.76 12.16
N LYS A 200 32.84 32.05 11.97
CA LYS A 200 33.97 32.49 11.15
C LYS A 200 35.25 32.21 11.94
N ALA A 201 36.02 31.21 11.51
CA ALA A 201 37.40 31.08 11.95
C ALA A 201 38.18 32.35 11.53
N PRO A 202 38.90 33.03 12.44
CA PRO A 202 39.76 34.13 12.05
C PRO A 202 40.95 33.56 11.27
N VAL A 203 41.10 33.98 10.01
CA VAL A 203 42.32 33.74 9.25
C VAL A 203 43.39 34.65 9.84
N ILE A 204 44.19 34.10 10.75
CA ILE A 204 45.40 34.77 11.21
C ILE A 204 46.43 34.61 10.10
N THR A 205 46.66 35.68 9.34
CA THR A 205 47.77 35.78 8.40
C THR A 205 49.09 35.63 9.13
N ALA A 206 49.94 34.71 8.68
CA ALA A 206 51.23 34.34 9.28
C ALA A 206 52.22 35.51 9.49
N ALA A 207 51.95 36.69 8.91
CA ALA A 207 52.76 37.89 9.08
C ALA A 207 52.70 38.50 10.49
N SER A 208 51.66 38.24 11.29
CA SER A 208 51.53 38.86 12.63
C SER A 208 52.16 38.08 13.79
N LEU A 209 52.63 36.84 13.55
CA LEU A 209 53.27 36.02 14.60
C LEU A 209 54.77 36.33 14.75
N ALA A 210 55.42 36.84 13.69
CA ALA A 210 56.84 37.19 13.70
C ALA A 210 57.14 38.50 14.47
N ALA A 211 56.13 39.31 14.80
CA ALA A 211 56.30 40.61 15.45
C ALA A 211 56.13 40.58 16.99
N ARG A 212 55.98 39.40 17.62
CA ARG A 212 55.66 39.28 19.05
C ARG A 212 56.54 38.34 19.89
N LEU A 213 57.69 37.90 19.39
CA LEU A 213 58.65 37.16 20.22
C LEU A 213 59.88 38.04 20.52
N PRO A 214 60.15 38.38 21.80
CA PRO A 214 61.41 39.00 22.17
C PRO A 214 62.54 37.96 22.08
N ALA A 215 63.70 38.41 21.58
CA ALA A 215 64.93 37.65 21.63
C ALA A 215 65.40 37.49 23.08
N ALA A 216 65.69 36.26 23.49
CA ALA A 216 66.46 35.98 24.71
C ALA A 216 67.39 34.79 24.44
N ALA A 217 68.68 35.05 24.60
CA ALA A 217 69.79 34.11 24.50
C ALA A 217 70.11 33.50 25.87
N SER A 218 70.52 32.22 25.90
CA SER A 218 71.75 31.70 26.55
C SER A 218 71.68 30.18 26.78
N ASP A 219 72.64 29.47 26.18
CA ASP A 219 73.38 28.25 26.58
C ASP A 219 72.86 27.35 27.73
N GLU A 220 72.73 26.04 27.49
CA GLU A 220 73.70 25.00 27.92
C GLU A 220 73.27 23.56 27.53
N GLU A 221 74.29 22.70 27.48
CA GLU A 221 74.42 21.28 27.15
C GLU A 221 73.40 20.27 27.73
N GLY A 222 73.22 19.12 27.05
CA GLY A 222 72.60 17.94 27.68
C GLY A 222 72.18 16.81 26.74
N ASP A 223 73.09 15.86 26.56
CA ASP A 223 72.99 14.57 25.86
C ASP A 223 71.86 13.64 26.38
N SER A 224 71.21 12.85 25.52
CA SER A 224 70.80 11.44 25.81
C SER A 224 69.89 10.80 24.75
N SER A 225 70.43 9.73 24.18
CA SER A 225 69.81 8.64 23.43
C SER A 225 68.75 7.87 24.23
N PHE A 226 67.64 7.48 23.58
CA PHE A 226 66.89 6.20 23.65
C PHE A 226 65.46 6.45 23.13
N GLY A 227 64.80 5.65 22.29
CA GLY A 227 64.95 4.25 21.95
C GLY A 227 63.80 3.87 21.01
N LYS A 228 64.10 3.01 20.04
CA LYS A 228 63.14 2.31 19.19
C LYS A 228 62.28 1.36 20.03
N TYR A 229 60.96 1.42 19.87
CA TYR A 229 60.04 0.27 20.00
C TYR A 229 58.90 0.52 19.00
N GLY A 230 58.40 -0.43 18.22
CA GLY A 230 58.53 -1.88 18.24
C GLY A 230 57.23 -2.45 17.65
N LYS A 231 57.37 -3.28 16.62
CA LYS A 231 56.34 -3.96 15.83
C LYS A 231 55.32 -4.77 16.64
N ASN A 232 54.09 -4.81 16.11
CA ASN A 232 53.13 -5.92 16.02
C ASN A 232 52.71 -6.70 17.29
N ALA A 233 51.41 -6.68 17.60
CA ALA A 233 50.73 -7.83 18.19
C ALA A 233 49.26 -7.87 17.75
N TYR A 234 48.85 -9.06 17.34
CA TYR A 234 47.54 -9.50 16.84
C TYR A 234 46.76 -10.09 18.02
N VAL A 235 45.45 -9.80 18.13
CA VAL A 235 44.33 -10.74 18.33
C VAL A 235 43.07 -10.06 17.77
#